data_AF-A0A9P0GML0-F1
#
_entry.id   AF-A0A9P0GML0-F1
#
_cell.length_a   1.000
_cell.length_b   1.000
_cell.length_c   1.000
_cell.angle_alpha   90.00
_cell.angle_beta   90.00
_cell.angle_gamma   90.00
#
_symmetry.space_group_name_H-M   'P 1'
#
loop_
_entity.id
_entity.type
_entity.pdbx_description
1 polymer ?
#
loop_
_entity_poly.entity_id
_entity_poly.type
_entity_poly.pdbx_seq_one_letter_code
_entity_poly.pdbx_strand_id
1 'polypeptide(L)'
;MNPKYRTVRYWYDKWRSVNLGSRFGEGILEDCHTKFDTSEASIQKFLGRLQKVTTRNAWDSFLCTAGSSIPLRRCRTAIRVQPTTIARRRPGITRGSKRMPSGRPAQNENRTRVMKRKRNLQLNVESNQANAKSHGSGL
;
A
#
# COMPACT_ATOMS: atom_id res chain seq x y z
N MET A 1 43.38 -10.55 -10.57
CA MET A 1 42.62 -11.53 -9.74
C MET A 1 43.52 -12.73 -9.45
N ASN A 2 43.59 -13.18 -8.19
CA ASN A 2 44.52 -14.24 -7.74
C ASN A 2 44.03 -15.65 -8.15
N PRO A 3 44.87 -16.48 -8.83
CA PRO A 3 44.49 -17.82 -9.31
C PRO A 3 43.97 -18.78 -8.24
N LYS A 4 44.47 -18.68 -7.00
CA LYS A 4 44.07 -19.58 -5.89
C LYS A 4 42.58 -19.45 -5.53
N TYR A 5 42.00 -18.26 -5.68
CA TYR A 5 40.58 -18.02 -5.41
C TYR A 5 39.65 -18.65 -6.46
N ARG A 6 40.13 -18.84 -7.69
CA ARG A 6 39.32 -19.39 -8.79
C ARG A 6 39.01 -20.86 -8.56
N THR A 7 40.01 -21.63 -8.13
CA THR A 7 39.90 -23.07 -7.89
C THR A 7 39.02 -23.38 -6.69
N VAL A 8 39.20 -22.64 -5.58
CA VAL A 8 38.36 -22.81 -4.37
C VAL A 8 36.91 -22.47 -4.67
N ARG A 9 36.65 -21.38 -5.40
CA ARG A 9 35.28 -20.99 -5.77
C ARG A 9 34.63 -22.00 -6.70
N TYR A 10 35.38 -22.52 -7.69
CA TYR A 10 34.90 -23.58 -8.59
C TYR A 10 34.48 -24.84 -7.83
N TRP A 11 35.33 -25.34 -6.91
CA TRP A 11 35.01 -26.52 -6.13
C TRP A 11 33.85 -26.30 -5.16
N TYR A 12 33.77 -25.11 -4.56
CA TYR A 12 32.64 -24.75 -3.72
C TYR A 12 31.33 -24.67 -4.50
N ASP A 13 31.32 -24.05 -5.68
CA ASP A 13 30.12 -23.93 -6.52
C ASP A 13 29.68 -25.32 -7.04
N LYS A 14 30.64 -26.19 -7.40
CA LYS A 14 30.37 -27.59 -7.81
C LYS A 14 29.84 -28.47 -6.67
N TRP A 15 30.45 -28.41 -5.49
CA TRP A 15 29.93 -29.12 -4.32
C TRP A 15 28.53 -28.61 -3.96
N ARG A 16 28.33 -27.29 -4.00
CA ARG A 16 27.04 -26.68 -3.68
C ARG A 16 25.95 -27.10 -4.66
N SER A 17 26.19 -27.09 -5.97
CA SER A 17 25.15 -27.45 -6.94
C SER A 17 24.61 -28.86 -6.70
N VAL A 18 25.50 -29.79 -6.30
CA VAL A 18 25.15 -31.18 -5.99
C VAL A 18 24.38 -31.31 -4.67
N ASN A 19 24.70 -30.51 -3.65
CA ASN A 19 24.17 -30.70 -2.29
C ASN A 19 23.04 -29.73 -1.90
N LEU A 20 23.07 -28.50 -2.41
CA LEU A 20 22.19 -27.40 -2.03
C LEU A 20 21.36 -26.87 -3.22
N GLY A 21 21.56 -27.43 -4.42
CA GLY A 21 20.86 -27.03 -5.64
C GLY A 21 21.29 -25.67 -6.21
N SER A 22 20.59 -25.23 -7.26
CA SER A 22 20.89 -24.01 -7.98
C SER A 22 20.58 -22.75 -7.17
N ARG A 23 21.45 -21.74 -7.27
CA ARG A 23 21.20 -20.41 -6.66
C ARG A 23 20.21 -19.57 -7.47
N PHE A 24 20.09 -19.86 -8.76
CA PHE A 24 19.41 -18.99 -9.72
C PHE A 24 17.98 -19.43 -9.96
N GLY A 25 17.27 -19.89 -8.93
CA GLY A 25 15.88 -20.29 -9.06
C GLY A 25 15.59 -21.29 -10.19
N GLU A 26 16.60 -22.03 -10.66
CA GLU A 26 16.41 -23.09 -11.64
C GLU A 26 15.49 -24.13 -11.00
N GLY A 27 14.43 -24.50 -11.71
CA GLY A 27 13.38 -25.37 -11.17
C GLY A 27 12.21 -24.66 -10.51
N ILE A 28 12.27 -23.35 -10.22
CA ILE A 28 11.14 -22.63 -9.58
C ILE A 28 9.90 -22.66 -10.47
N LEU A 29 10.08 -22.57 -11.79
CA LEU A 29 8.98 -22.61 -12.73
C LEU A 29 8.30 -23.99 -12.72
N GLU A 30 9.09 -25.06 -12.74
CA GLU A 30 8.63 -26.45 -12.65
C GLU A 30 7.94 -26.72 -11.30
N ASP A 31 8.51 -26.25 -10.19
CA ASP A 31 7.91 -26.35 -8.87
C ASP A 31 6.58 -25.60 -8.78
N CYS A 32 6.48 -24.43 -9.40
CA CYS A 32 5.22 -23.67 -9.42
C CYS A 32 4.18 -24.36 -10.32
N HIS A 33 4.61 -24.90 -11.45
CA HIS A 33 3.73 -25.63 -12.37
C HIS A 33 3.16 -26.88 -11.69
N THR A 34 4.01 -27.70 -11.06
CA THR A 34 3.56 -28.91 -10.35
C THR A 34 2.64 -28.57 -9.17
N LYS A 35 2.89 -27.45 -8.48
CA LYS A 35 2.15 -27.06 -7.28
C LYS A 35 0.80 -26.42 -7.55
N PHE A 36 0.70 -25.57 -8.56
CA PHE A 36 -0.50 -24.74 -8.78
C PHE A 36 -1.28 -25.14 -10.02
N ASP A 37 -0.66 -25.92 -10.92
CA ASP A 37 -1.07 -26.11 -12.30
C ASP A 37 -1.18 -24.77 -13.05
N THR A 38 -1.00 -24.78 -14.38
CA THR A 38 -1.00 -23.53 -15.16
C THR A 38 -2.10 -23.56 -16.19
N SER A 39 -3.11 -22.71 -16.00
CA SER A 39 -4.21 -22.57 -16.96
C SER A 39 -3.69 -22.13 -18.33
N GLU A 40 -4.01 -22.90 -19.37
CA GLU A 40 -3.62 -22.63 -20.76
C GLU A 40 -4.04 -21.23 -21.23
N ALA A 41 -5.23 -20.78 -20.86
CA ALA A 41 -5.72 -19.44 -21.19
C ALA A 41 -4.85 -18.32 -20.56
N SER A 42 -4.28 -18.57 -19.38
CA SER A 42 -3.38 -17.62 -18.72
C SER A 42 -2.02 -17.57 -19.42
N ILE A 43 -1.52 -18.73 -19.87
CA ILE A 43 -0.29 -18.83 -20.67
C ILE A 43 -0.44 -18.09 -22.00
N GLN A 44 -1.54 -18.31 -22.73
CA GLN A 44 -1.77 -17.64 -24.00
C GLN A 44 -1.84 -16.11 -23.84
N LYS A 45 -2.51 -15.62 -22.79
CA LYS A 45 -2.52 -14.18 -22.48
C LYS A 45 -1.14 -13.63 -22.15
N PHE A 46 -0.32 -14.39 -21.41
CA PHE A 46 1.05 -14.02 -21.08
C PHE A 46 1.93 -13.96 -22.34
N LEU A 47 1.88 -14.99 -23.19
CA LEU A 47 2.59 -15.03 -24.47
C LEU A 47 2.17 -13.88 -25.40
N GLY A 48 0.87 -13.59 -25.48
CA GLY A 48 0.37 -12.46 -26.27
C GLY A 48 0.84 -11.09 -25.77
N ARG A 49 1.13 -10.94 -24.48
CA ARG A 49 1.77 -9.73 -23.93
C ARG A 49 3.26 -9.69 -24.29
N LEU A 50 3.95 -10.82 -24.21
CA LEU A 50 5.37 -10.93 -24.58
C LEU A 50 5.63 -10.58 -26.04
N GLN A 51 4.78 -11.06 -26.97
CA GLN A 51 4.91 -10.73 -28.39
C GLN A 51 4.81 -9.21 -28.68
N LYS A 52 4.14 -8.45 -27.82
CA LYS A 52 4.01 -6.98 -27.96
C LYS A 52 5.21 -6.21 -27.41
N VAL A 53 6.12 -6.87 -26.69
CA VAL A 53 7.32 -6.23 -26.15
C VAL A 53 8.38 -6.16 -27.24
N THR A 54 8.59 -4.96 -27.79
CA THR A 54 9.55 -4.74 -28.89
C THR A 54 10.79 -3.96 -28.49
N THR A 55 10.78 -3.29 -27.33
CA THR A 55 11.87 -2.42 -26.87
C THR A 55 12.45 -2.89 -25.54
N ARG A 56 13.73 -2.60 -25.29
CA ARG A 56 14.41 -2.93 -24.03
C ARG A 56 13.71 -2.30 -22.82
N ASN A 57 13.30 -1.04 -22.91
CA ASN A 57 12.61 -0.37 -21.81
C ASN A 57 11.24 -1.00 -21.50
N ALA A 58 10.52 -1.44 -22.53
CA ALA A 58 9.26 -2.16 -22.34
C ALA A 58 9.48 -3.54 -21.72
N TRP A 59 10.58 -4.22 -22.06
CA TRP A 59 10.99 -5.47 -21.44
C TRP A 59 11.29 -5.30 -19.95
N ASP A 60 12.14 -4.33 -19.59
CA ASP A 60 12.49 -4.08 -18.19
C ASP A 60 11.25 -3.68 -17.36
N SER A 61 10.36 -2.86 -17.95
CA SER A 61 9.08 -2.48 -17.31
C SER A 61 8.15 -3.68 -17.13
N PHE A 62 8.09 -4.58 -18.12
CA PHE A 62 7.30 -5.80 -18.04
C PHE A 62 7.80 -6.69 -16.90
N LEU A 63 9.11 -6.92 -16.80
CA LEU A 63 9.72 -7.73 -15.74
C LEU A 63 9.49 -7.13 -14.34
N CYS A 64 9.64 -5.81 -14.19
CA CYS A 64 9.42 -5.17 -12.89
C CYS A 64 7.95 -5.19 -12.45
N THR A 65 7.03 -5.21 -13.41
CA THR A 65 5.59 -5.20 -13.13
C THR A 65 5.04 -6.63 -12.94
N ALA A 66 5.60 -7.61 -13.65
CA ALA A 66 5.24 -9.02 -13.51
C ALA A 66 5.51 -9.48 -12.06
N GLY A 67 4.45 -9.79 -11.32
CA GLY A 67 4.55 -10.18 -9.91
C GLY A 67 4.69 -9.01 -8.93
N SER A 68 4.53 -7.75 -9.36
CA SER A 68 4.59 -6.56 -8.47
C SER A 68 3.55 -6.56 -7.35
N SER A 69 2.44 -7.30 -7.51
CA SER A 69 1.44 -7.52 -6.47
C SER A 69 1.92 -8.44 -5.34
N ILE A 70 2.99 -9.22 -5.58
CA ILE A 70 3.57 -10.14 -4.62
C ILE A 70 4.67 -9.39 -3.86
N PRO A 71 4.49 -9.11 -2.56
CA PRO A 71 5.49 -8.37 -1.81
C PRO A 71 6.75 -9.22 -1.59
N LEU A 72 7.91 -8.73 -2.00
CA LEU A 72 9.21 -9.38 -1.77
C LEU A 72 9.56 -9.53 -0.28
N ARG A 73 8.96 -8.69 0.57
CA ARG A 73 9.11 -8.75 2.03
C ARG A 73 7.73 -8.70 2.66
N ARG A 74 7.48 -9.59 3.64
CA ARG A 74 6.31 -9.45 4.52
C ARG A 74 6.41 -8.11 5.23
N CYS A 75 5.56 -7.16 4.85
CA CYS A 75 5.43 -5.90 5.56
C CYS A 75 4.79 -6.20 6.92
N ARG A 76 5.62 -6.41 7.95
CA ARG A 76 5.15 -6.86 9.28
C ARG A 76 4.35 -5.81 10.03
N THR A 77 4.31 -4.58 9.53
CA THR A 77 3.58 -3.47 10.14
C THR A 77 3.37 -2.41 9.07
N ALA A 78 2.14 -2.02 8.78
CA ALA A 78 1.91 -0.71 8.19
C ALA A 78 2.47 0.32 9.18
N ILE A 79 3.48 1.10 8.78
CA ILE A 79 3.89 2.27 9.55
C ILE A 79 2.61 3.07 9.74
N ARG A 80 2.18 3.25 10.99
CA ARG A 80 1.02 4.08 11.33
C ARG A 80 1.39 5.54 11.13
N VAL A 81 1.60 5.92 9.87
CA VAL A 81 1.64 7.31 9.45
C VAL A 81 0.27 7.92 9.70
N GLN A 82 0.26 9.24 9.87
CA GLN A 82 -0.97 10.00 9.99
C GLN A 82 -1.92 9.63 8.83
N PRO A 83 -3.20 9.36 9.10
CA PRO A 83 -4.17 8.97 8.08
C PRO A 83 -4.16 10.00 6.96
N THR A 84 -4.13 9.55 5.70
CA THR A 84 -4.07 10.45 4.55
C THR A 84 -5.26 11.42 4.54
N THR A 85 -5.14 12.54 3.82
CA THR A 85 -6.23 13.53 3.68
C THR A 85 -7.54 12.90 3.19
N ILE A 86 -7.48 11.76 2.49
CA ILE A 86 -8.65 10.95 2.09
C ILE A 86 -9.27 10.20 3.27
N ALA A 87 -8.46 9.55 4.11
CA ALA A 87 -8.93 8.80 5.26
C ALA A 87 -9.54 9.70 6.37
N ARG A 88 -9.20 11.00 6.37
CA ARG A 88 -9.79 11.99 7.29
C ARG A 88 -11.11 12.61 6.82
N ARG A 89 -11.68 12.18 5.68
CA ARG A 89 -12.91 12.77 5.13
C ARG A 89 -14.14 12.28 5.88
N ARG A 90 -15.17 13.12 5.94
CA ARG A 90 -16.48 12.72 6.46
C ARG A 90 -17.13 11.68 5.52
N PRO A 91 -17.84 10.68 6.06
CA PRO A 91 -18.62 9.74 5.25
C PRO A 91 -19.54 10.52 4.29
N GLY A 92 -19.56 10.16 3.01
CA GLY A 92 -20.38 10.81 1.97
C GLY A 92 -19.67 11.86 1.10
N ILE A 93 -18.38 12.14 1.33
CA ILE A 93 -17.59 13.08 0.50
C ILE A 93 -16.61 12.33 -0.40
N THR A 94 -16.95 12.17 -1.69
CA THR A 94 -16.14 11.48 -2.70
C THR A 94 -15.10 12.40 -3.36
N ARG A 95 -14.15 11.83 -4.13
CA ARG A 95 -13.15 12.55 -4.95
C ARG A 95 -13.84 13.25 -6.14
N GLY A 96 -14.63 14.28 -5.90
CA GLY A 96 -15.04 15.20 -6.97
C GLY A 96 -13.83 15.93 -7.57
N SER A 97 -13.91 16.37 -8.83
CA SER A 97 -12.84 17.17 -9.46
C SER A 97 -12.72 18.57 -8.86
N LYS A 98 -13.75 19.04 -8.14
CA LYS A 98 -13.78 20.34 -7.49
C LYS A 98 -12.98 20.32 -6.19
N ARG A 99 -12.19 21.38 -5.97
CA ARG A 99 -11.53 21.63 -4.69
C ARG A 99 -12.59 21.72 -3.59
N MET A 100 -12.31 21.08 -2.45
CA MET A 100 -13.15 21.27 -1.27
C MET A 100 -13.04 22.74 -0.84
N PRO A 101 -14.16 23.42 -0.52
CA PRO A 101 -14.10 24.77 0.01
C PRO A 101 -13.33 24.72 1.33
N SER A 102 -12.14 25.32 1.31
CA SER A 102 -11.32 25.55 2.50
C SER A 102 -11.46 27.03 2.83
N GLY A 103 -12.29 27.34 3.83
CA GLY A 103 -12.63 28.72 4.15
C GLY A 103 -13.82 28.84 5.10
N ARG A 104 -14.21 30.08 5.38
CA ARG A 104 -15.43 30.38 6.15
C ARG A 104 -16.63 30.04 5.24
N PRO A 105 -17.60 29.22 5.69
CA PRO A 105 -18.81 28.93 4.92
C PRO A 105 -19.53 30.23 4.53
N ALA A 106 -20.19 30.23 3.39
CA ALA A 106 -20.96 31.38 2.91
C ALA A 106 -22.00 31.80 3.97
N GLN A 107 -22.31 33.10 4.05
CA GLN A 107 -23.17 33.64 5.13
C GLN A 107 -24.52 32.92 5.25
N ASN A 108 -25.02 32.35 4.15
CA ASN A 108 -26.35 31.72 4.05
C ASN A 108 -26.31 30.18 4.01
N GLU A 109 -25.17 29.55 4.30
CA GLU A 109 -25.15 28.10 4.50
C GLU A 109 -25.79 27.76 5.86
N ASN A 110 -26.73 26.80 5.86
CA ASN A 110 -27.32 26.23 7.07
C ASN A 110 -26.19 25.79 8.01
N ARG A 111 -25.93 26.60 9.03
CA ARG A 111 -24.88 26.33 10.01
C ARG A 111 -25.31 25.13 10.83
N THR A 112 -24.86 23.94 10.45
CA THR A 112 -24.71 22.79 11.37
C THR A 112 -23.60 23.06 12.40
N ARG A 113 -23.47 24.30 12.86
CA ARG A 113 -22.51 24.70 13.89
C ARG A 113 -23.22 24.54 15.22
N VAL A 114 -22.65 23.71 16.08
CA VAL A 114 -22.92 23.71 17.52
C VAL A 114 -22.95 25.17 17.98
N MET A 115 -24.14 25.65 18.36
CA MET A 115 -24.28 27.00 18.90
C MET A 115 -23.42 27.08 20.16
N LYS A 116 -22.42 27.97 20.16
CA LYS A 116 -21.60 28.20 21.35
C LYS A 116 -22.49 28.83 22.41
N ARG A 117 -22.39 28.33 23.65
CA ARG A 117 -23.09 28.87 24.83
C ARG A 117 -22.85 30.38 24.97
N LYS A 118 -23.91 31.12 25.31
CA LYS A 118 -23.83 32.55 25.63
C LYS A 118 -22.99 32.75 26.89
N ARG A 119 -22.04 33.69 26.86
CA ARG A 119 -21.18 34.02 28.02
C ARG A 119 -21.92 34.94 28.99
N ASN A 120 -22.92 34.42 29.69
CA ASN A 120 -23.68 35.15 30.72
C ASN A 120 -23.78 34.30 31.99
N LEU A 121 -23.14 34.74 33.08
CA LEU A 121 -23.04 33.98 34.33
C LEU A 121 -24.40 33.80 35.02
N GLN A 122 -25.24 34.82 35.03
CA GLN A 122 -26.53 34.77 35.71
C GLN A 122 -27.48 33.75 35.04
N LEU A 123 -27.65 33.83 33.72
CA LEU A 123 -28.41 32.83 32.95
C LEU A 123 -27.89 31.41 33.15
N ASN A 124 -26.57 31.27 33.28
CA ASN A 124 -25.89 30.01 33.46
C ASN A 124 -26.17 29.35 34.83
N VAL A 125 -26.28 30.18 35.88
CA VAL A 125 -26.62 29.76 37.25
C VAL A 125 -28.09 29.36 37.33
N GLU A 126 -28.99 30.19 36.78
CA GLU A 126 -30.43 29.87 36.70
C GLU A 126 -30.70 28.57 35.94
N SER A 127 -29.92 28.30 34.88
CA SER A 127 -30.05 27.09 34.07
C SER A 127 -29.32 25.87 34.64
N ASN A 128 -28.74 25.97 35.84
CA ASN A 128 -27.92 24.93 36.51
C ASN A 128 -26.89 24.27 35.59
N GLN A 129 -26.24 25.06 34.72
CA GLN A 129 -25.35 24.51 33.72
C GLN A 129 -23.90 24.45 34.22
N ALA A 130 -23.38 23.23 34.36
CA ALA A 130 -22.03 22.93 34.82
C ALA A 130 -20.94 23.72 34.04
N ASN A 131 -19.90 24.13 34.78
CA ASN A 131 -18.77 24.92 34.25
C ASN A 131 -17.72 24.03 33.54
N ALA A 132 -17.68 22.74 33.88
CA ALA A 132 -16.71 21.81 33.29
C ALA A 132 -17.13 21.37 31.89
N LYS A 133 -16.21 21.46 30.93
CA LYS A 133 -16.34 20.72 29.67
C LYS A 133 -16.19 19.24 29.98
N SER A 134 -17.16 18.41 29.60
CA SER A 134 -16.92 16.97 29.52
C SER A 134 -15.80 16.76 28.50
N HIS A 135 -14.62 16.33 28.93
CA HIS A 135 -13.66 15.72 28.03
C HIS A 135 -14.33 14.43 27.55
N GLY A 136 -14.72 14.41 26.27
CA GLY A 136 -15.60 13.38 25.71
C GLY A 136 -15.13 11.97 26.05
N SER A 137 -16.07 11.12 26.45
CA SER A 137 -15.90 9.68 26.49
C SER A 137 -15.57 9.21 25.07
N GLY A 138 -14.35 8.75 24.87
CA GLY A 138 -13.96 8.03 23.66
C GLY A 138 -14.60 6.66 23.66
N LEU A 139 -15.79 6.56 23.08
CA LEU A 139 -16.42 5.33 22.63
C LEU A 139 -16.98 5.55 21.23
#